data_AF-A0A5J6PR60-F1
#
_entry.id   AF-A0A5J6PR60-F1
#
_cell.length_a   1.000
_cell.length_b   1.000
_cell.length_c   1.000
_cell.angle_alpha   90.00
_cell.angle_beta   90.00
_cell.angle_gamma   90.00
#
_symmetry.space_group_name_H-M   'P 1'
#
loop_
_entity.id
_entity.type
_entity.pdbx_description
1 polymer ?
#
loop_
_entity_poly.entity_id
_entity_poly.type
_entity_poly.pdbx_seq_one_letter_code
_entity_poly.pdbx_strand_id
1 'polypeptide(L)'
;MNRLFSSLPVWIILIDMIYGFILNILQNFYPDQKNIFKDGLTISPNIAFNGLQAITNAGMILIIGFGLYTLIQLNKSVLQKNFLSIGIFRTLGLIAVLAFSIPSLWQWFWATLHFIDGTQTINFDSVRYLIVALCQPLIAILCLWRLFGWYRLGTTINSLH
;
A
#
# COMPACT_ATOMS: atom_id res chain seq x y z
N MET A 1 9.01 22.15 5.24
CA MET A 1 8.60 20.86 5.83
C MET A 1 9.52 19.77 5.29
N ASN A 2 10.29 19.11 6.15
CA ASN A 2 11.38 18.22 5.74
C ASN A 2 10.84 17.06 4.88
N ARG A 3 11.37 16.95 3.65
CA ARG A 3 10.95 15.99 2.60
C ARG A 3 10.79 14.56 3.10
N LEU A 4 11.65 14.16 4.04
CA LEU A 4 11.69 12.80 4.59
C LEU A 4 10.44 12.49 5.41
N PHE A 5 10.00 13.40 6.29
CA PHE A 5 8.82 13.17 7.15
C PHE A 5 7.52 13.01 6.35
N SER A 6 7.37 13.75 5.25
CA SER A 6 6.19 13.63 4.38
C SER A 6 6.15 12.32 3.59
N SER A 7 7.27 11.61 3.45
CA SER A 7 7.36 10.35 2.70
C SER A 7 7.53 9.12 3.60
N LEU A 8 7.68 9.31 4.93
CA LEU A 8 7.85 8.23 5.89
C LEU A 8 6.75 7.16 5.81
N PRO A 9 5.44 7.50 5.77
CA PRO A 9 4.39 6.48 5.72
C PRO A 9 4.49 5.58 4.48
N VAL A 10 4.93 6.17 3.36
CA VAL A 10 5.10 5.46 2.09
C VAL A 10 6.26 4.47 2.18
N TRP A 11 7.38 4.86 2.78
CA TRP A 11 8.53 3.97 3.00
C TRP A 11 8.22 2.83 3.97
N ILE A 12 7.49 3.12 5.05
CA ILE A 12 7.07 2.09 6.01
C ILE A 12 6.24 1.01 5.32
N ILE A 13 5.25 1.41 4.51
CA ILE A 13 4.39 0.47 3.80
C ILE A 13 5.15 -0.31 2.72
N LEU A 14 6.09 0.33 2.01
CA LEU A 14 6.96 -0.37 1.05
C LEU A 14 7.80 -1.45 1.72
N ILE A 15 8.43 -1.15 2.85
CA ILE A 15 9.24 -2.11 3.60
C ILE A 15 8.37 -3.25 4.14
N ASP A 16 7.21 -2.93 4.71
CA ASP A 16 6.28 -3.93 5.24
C ASP A 16 5.76 -4.87 4.14
N MET A 17 5.44 -4.34 2.96
CA MET A 17 5.04 -5.15 1.81
C MET A 17 6.14 -6.11 1.37
N ILE A 18 7.39 -5.65 1.25
CA ILE A 18 8.53 -6.50 0.88
C ILE A 18 8.74 -7.59 1.93
N TYR A 19 8.68 -7.22 3.21
CA TYR A 19 8.84 -8.18 4.30
C TYR A 19 7.72 -9.22 4.32
N GLY A 20 6.46 -8.79 4.19
CA GLY A 20 5.30 -9.69 4.09
C GLY A 20 5.38 -10.62 2.87
N PHE A 21 5.91 -10.13 1.75
CA PHE A 21 6.16 -10.95 0.56
C PHE A 21 7.21 -12.03 0.80
N ILE A 22 8.33 -11.68 1.41
CA ILE A 22 9.39 -12.63 1.75
C ILE A 22 8.83 -13.73 2.67
N LEU A 23 8.02 -13.36 3.68
CA LEU A 23 7.35 -14.32 4.55
C LEU A 23 6.38 -15.22 3.76
N ASN A 24 5.60 -14.65 2.84
CA ASN A 24 4.68 -15.41 1.99
C ASN A 24 5.41 -16.41 1.09
N ILE A 25 6.55 -16.00 0.50
CA ILE A 25 7.44 -16.88 -0.27
C ILE A 25 7.97 -18.01 0.61
N LEU A 26 8.55 -17.68 1.76
CA LEU A 26 9.14 -18.67 2.67
C LEU A 26 8.10 -19.71 3.10
N GLN A 27 6.88 -19.27 3.42
CA GLN A 27 5.78 -20.16 3.80
C GLN A 27 5.35 -21.08 2.65
N ASN A 28 5.41 -20.60 1.41
CA ASN A 28 5.08 -21.41 0.23
C ASN A 28 6.15 -22.47 -0.08
N PHE A 29 7.43 -22.18 0.19
CA PHE A 29 8.55 -23.12 0.01
C PHE A 29 8.73 -24.10 1.18
N TYR A 30 8.37 -23.68 2.40
CA TYR A 30 8.40 -24.50 3.61
C TYR A 30 6.99 -24.64 4.19
N PRO A 31 6.08 -25.37 3.53
CA PRO A 31 4.77 -25.64 4.10
C PRO A 31 4.98 -26.44 5.39
N ASP A 32 4.37 -26.00 6.49
CA ASP A 32 4.33 -26.77 7.73
C ASP A 32 3.95 -28.22 7.42
N GLN A 33 4.84 -29.17 7.70
CA GLN A 33 4.69 -30.59 7.37
C GLN A 33 3.47 -31.25 8.02
N LYS A 34 2.74 -30.53 8.87
CA LYS A 34 1.57 -31.02 9.61
C LYS A 34 0.40 -31.47 8.71
N ASN A 35 0.37 -31.04 7.45
CA ASN A 35 -0.68 -31.42 6.48
C ASN A 35 -0.25 -32.41 5.39
N ILE A 36 0.99 -32.92 5.42
CA ILE A 36 1.54 -33.76 4.33
C ILE A 36 1.20 -35.25 4.52
N PHE A 37 0.82 -35.69 5.72
CA PHE A 37 0.69 -37.11 6.08
C PHE A 37 -0.69 -37.75 5.86
N LYS A 38 -1.51 -37.29 4.89
CA LYS A 38 -2.81 -37.95 4.63
C LYS A 38 -3.07 -38.53 3.25
N ASP A 39 -2.45 -38.06 2.18
CA ASP A 39 -2.79 -38.56 0.84
C ASP A 39 -1.55 -39.03 0.09
N GLY A 40 -1.33 -40.34 0.14
CA GLY A 40 -0.40 -41.03 -0.73
C GLY A 40 -0.81 -40.85 -2.19
N LEU A 41 -0.01 -40.07 -2.92
CA LEU A 41 0.02 -39.88 -4.37
C LEU A 41 -1.21 -39.18 -5.00
N THR A 42 -1.11 -37.86 -5.13
CA THR A 42 -1.07 -37.17 -6.43
C THR A 42 -0.58 -35.75 -6.20
N ILE A 43 0.59 -35.43 -6.75
CA ILE A 43 1.08 -34.05 -6.82
C ILE A 43 0.10 -33.30 -7.74
N SER A 44 -0.38 -32.12 -7.30
CA SER A 44 -1.29 -31.18 -8.02
C SER A 44 -2.78 -31.45 -7.81
N PRO A 45 -3.44 -30.70 -6.89
CA PRO A 45 -3.95 -29.35 -7.21
C PRO A 45 -3.47 -28.21 -6.28
N ASN A 46 -3.06 -28.52 -5.04
CA ASN A 46 -2.67 -27.51 -4.06
C ASN A 46 -1.42 -26.71 -4.46
N ILE A 47 -0.46 -27.34 -5.12
CA ILE A 47 0.77 -26.65 -5.58
C ILE A 47 0.45 -25.62 -6.66
N ALA A 48 -0.47 -25.93 -7.59
CA ALA A 48 -0.86 -25.00 -8.65
C ALA A 48 -1.67 -23.80 -8.10
N PHE A 49 -2.57 -24.05 -7.14
CA PHE A 49 -3.37 -22.99 -6.52
C PHE A 49 -2.53 -22.06 -5.62
N ASN A 50 -1.60 -22.63 -4.85
CA ASN A 50 -0.66 -21.84 -4.03
C ASN A 50 0.34 -21.05 -4.92
N GLY A 51 0.79 -21.64 -6.03
CA GLY A 51 1.61 -20.95 -7.02
C GLY A 51 0.89 -19.76 -7.65
N LEU A 52 -0.39 -19.91 -8.01
CA LEU A 52 -1.20 -18.81 -8.54
C LEU A 52 -1.37 -17.70 -7.50
N GLN A 53 -1.65 -18.04 -6.24
CA GLN A 53 -1.76 -17.06 -5.16
C GLN A 53 -0.45 -16.28 -4.96
N ALA A 54 0.70 -16.96 -5.00
CA ALA A 54 2.01 -16.31 -4.89
C ALA A 54 2.25 -15.32 -6.05
N ILE A 55 1.88 -15.70 -7.28
CA ILE A 55 1.94 -14.83 -8.46
C ILE A 55 1.01 -13.63 -8.31
N THR A 56 -0.23 -13.83 -7.86
CA THR A 56 -1.19 -12.73 -7.64
C THR A 56 -0.69 -11.77 -6.56
N ASN A 57 -0.15 -12.28 -5.45
CA ASN A 57 0.44 -11.46 -4.39
C ASN A 57 1.64 -10.66 -4.92
N ALA A 58 2.54 -11.31 -5.67
CA ALA A 58 3.67 -10.64 -6.31
C ALA A 58 3.22 -9.53 -7.27
N GLY A 59 2.19 -9.80 -8.08
CA GLY A 59 1.60 -8.83 -9.00
C GLY A 59 1.02 -7.62 -8.27
N MET A 60 0.23 -7.83 -7.21
CA MET A 60 -0.28 -6.74 -6.39
C MET A 60 0.85 -5.92 -5.77
N ILE A 61 1.91 -6.57 -5.30
CA ILE A 61 3.07 -5.89 -4.73
C ILE A 61 3.78 -5.00 -5.75
N LEU A 62 3.96 -5.48 -6.98
CA LEU A 62 4.55 -4.69 -8.05
C LEU A 62 3.68 -3.49 -8.43
N ILE A 63 2.36 -3.69 -8.56
CA ILE A 63 1.41 -2.62 -8.95
C ILE A 63 1.35 -1.55 -7.85
N ILE A 64 1.12 -1.96 -6.60
CA ILE A 64 1.02 -1.04 -5.46
C ILE A 64 2.38 -0.39 -5.21
N GLY A 65 3.47 -1.15 -5.25
CA GLY A 65 4.84 -0.64 -5.08
C GLY A 65 5.20 0.41 -6.13
N PHE A 66 4.84 0.19 -7.39
CA PHE A 66 4.99 1.17 -8.46
C PHE A 66 4.14 2.44 -8.22
N GLY A 67 2.91 2.28 -7.76
CA GLY A 67 2.05 3.40 -7.38
C GLY A 67 2.63 4.22 -6.22
N LEU A 68 3.14 3.56 -5.17
CA LEU A 68 3.80 4.20 -4.03
C LEU A 68 5.08 4.91 -4.46
N TYR A 69 5.88 4.31 -5.34
CA TYR A 69 7.06 4.95 -5.92
C TYR A 69 6.68 6.20 -6.74
N THR A 70 5.60 6.13 -7.51
CA THR A 70 5.04 7.28 -8.23
C THR A 70 4.59 8.39 -7.28
N LEU A 71 3.98 8.03 -6.15
CA LEU A 71 3.60 8.98 -5.10
C LEU A 71 4.82 9.68 -4.47
N ILE A 72 5.94 8.97 -4.25
CA ILE A 72 7.20 9.59 -3.81
C ILE A 72 7.69 10.62 -4.83
N GLN A 73 7.67 10.27 -6.12
CA GLN A 73 8.06 11.20 -7.19
C GLN A 73 7.13 12.43 -7.24
N LEU A 74 5.82 12.22 -7.16
CA LEU A 74 4.83 13.31 -7.13
C LEU A 74 5.06 14.24 -5.94
N ASN A 75 5.27 13.67 -4.75
CA ASN A 75 5.61 14.42 -3.54
C ASN A 75 6.87 15.27 -3.74
N LYS A 76 7.92 14.70 -4.34
CA LYS A 76 9.17 15.40 -4.65
C LYS A 76 8.94 16.54 -5.65
N SER A 77 8.19 16.30 -6.72
CA SER A 77 7.90 17.29 -7.77
C SER A 77 7.08 18.47 -7.26
N VAL A 78 6.00 18.23 -6.51
CA VAL A 78 5.17 19.28 -5.91
C VAL A 78 5.99 20.13 -4.93
N LEU A 79 6.86 19.51 -4.12
CA LEU A 79 7.74 20.23 -3.20
C LEU A 79 8.84 21.03 -3.90
N GLN A 80 9.22 20.63 -5.11
CA GLN A 80 10.20 21.34 -5.94
C GLN A 80 9.55 22.39 -6.85
N LYS A 81 8.22 22.52 -6.84
CA LYS A 81 7.44 23.32 -7.82
C LYS A 81 7.75 22.94 -9.27
N ASN A 82 8.19 21.71 -9.49
CA ASN A 82 8.47 21.17 -10.81
C ASN A 82 7.25 20.40 -11.30
N PHE A 83 6.84 20.66 -12.54
CA PHE A 83 5.74 19.93 -13.14
C PHE A 83 6.17 18.50 -13.48
N LEU A 84 5.53 17.50 -12.86
CA LEU A 84 5.71 16.10 -13.22
C LEU A 84 4.74 15.76 -14.35
N SER A 85 5.23 15.32 -15.50
CA SER A 85 4.35 14.72 -16.51
C SER A 85 3.82 13.38 -16.00
N ILE A 86 2.51 13.32 -15.76
CA ILE A 86 1.83 12.11 -15.30
C ILE A 86 1.28 11.39 -16.52
N GLY A 87 2.00 10.36 -16.98
CA GLY A 87 1.49 9.45 -18.02
C GLY A 87 0.47 8.44 -17.47
N ILE A 88 -0.19 7.71 -18.37
CA ILE A 88 -1.23 6.71 -18.06
C ILE A 88 -0.80 5.67 -17.04
N PHE A 89 0.42 5.15 -17.11
CA PHE A 89 0.88 4.15 -16.12
C PHE A 89 0.97 4.75 -14.71
N ARG A 90 1.42 6.00 -14.60
CA ARG A 90 1.53 6.70 -13.31
C ARG A 90 0.15 7.01 -12.72
N THR A 91 -0.83 7.39 -13.55
CA THR A 91 -2.21 7.58 -13.08
C THR A 91 -2.81 6.28 -12.58
N LEU A 92 -2.66 5.18 -13.33
CA LEU A 92 -3.15 3.87 -12.90
C LEU A 92 -2.51 3.41 -11.59
N GLY A 93 -1.19 3.61 -11.42
CA GLY A 93 -0.50 3.32 -10.17
C GLY A 93 -1.03 4.14 -8.99
N LEU A 94 -1.29 5.43 -9.18
CA LEU A 94 -1.86 6.31 -8.16
C LEU A 94 -3.31 5.93 -7.82
N ILE A 95 -4.11 5.57 -8.83
CA ILE A 95 -5.48 5.07 -8.65
C ILE A 95 -5.46 3.77 -7.85
N ALA A 96 -4.55 2.84 -8.14
CA ALA A 96 -4.41 1.61 -7.38
C ALA A 96 -4.10 1.91 -5.90
N VAL A 97 -3.12 2.78 -5.62
CA VAL A 97 -2.79 3.19 -4.24
C VAL A 97 -4.00 3.81 -3.54
N LEU A 98 -4.77 4.67 -4.22
CA LEU A 98 -5.99 5.24 -3.67
C LEU A 98 -7.05 4.17 -3.40
N ALA A 99 -7.28 3.25 -4.33
CA ALA A 99 -8.27 2.18 -4.20
C ALA A 99 -7.99 1.30 -2.97
N PHE A 100 -6.72 1.01 -2.68
CA PHE A 100 -6.34 0.23 -1.49
C PHE A 100 -6.30 1.05 -0.19
N SER A 101 -6.05 2.35 -0.26
CA SER A 101 -5.89 3.19 0.94
C SER A 101 -7.16 3.93 1.37
N ILE A 102 -8.10 4.24 0.47
CA ILE A 102 -9.38 4.90 0.80
C ILE A 102 -10.21 4.09 1.81
N PRO A 103 -10.37 2.75 1.67
CA PRO A 103 -11.10 1.97 2.64
C PRO A 103 -10.54 2.11 4.06
N SER A 104 -9.23 2.32 4.20
CA SER A 104 -8.61 2.51 5.51
C SER A 104 -9.08 3.77 6.24
N LEU A 105 -9.39 4.85 5.51
CA LEU A 105 -9.95 6.08 6.11
C LEU A 105 -11.32 5.79 6.72
N TRP A 106 -12.14 5.04 6.01
CA TRP A 106 -13.47 4.62 6.48
C TRP A 106 -13.35 3.71 7.70
N GLN A 107 -12.46 2.72 7.66
CA GLN A 107 -12.25 1.81 8.79
C GLN A 107 -11.76 2.56 10.04
N TRP A 108 -10.81 3.49 9.90
CA TRP A 108 -10.36 4.31 11.02
C TRP A 108 -11.44 5.24 11.57
N PHE A 109 -12.30 5.79 10.69
CA PHE A 109 -13.44 6.60 11.10
C PHE A 109 -14.39 5.82 12.02
N TRP A 110 -14.83 4.63 11.60
CA TRP A 110 -15.69 3.77 12.42
C TRP A 110 -14.98 3.21 13.65
N ALA A 111 -13.71 2.83 13.53
CA ALA A 111 -12.92 2.35 14.66
C ALA A 111 -12.85 3.41 15.78
N THR A 112 -12.72 4.69 15.41
CA THR A 112 -12.69 5.80 16.37
C THR A 112 -14.05 5.99 17.05
N LEU A 113 -15.16 5.91 16.29
CA LEU A 113 -16.51 6.01 16.86
C LEU A 113 -16.79 4.87 17.84
N HIS A 114 -16.53 3.64 17.42
CA HIS A 114 -16.69 2.46 18.27
C HIS A 114 -15.77 2.46 19.51
N PHE A 115 -14.58 3.05 19.40
CA PHE A 115 -13.68 3.24 20.53
C PHE A 115 -14.24 4.24 21.56
N ILE A 116 -14.90 5.30 21.10
CA ILE A 116 -15.63 6.24 21.98
C ILE A 116 -16.80 5.55 22.68
N ASP A 117 -17.48 4.63 21.99
CA ASP A 117 -18.56 3.80 22.55
C ASP A 117 -18.05 2.73 23.55
N GLY A 118 -16.74 2.69 23.84
CA GLY A 118 -16.13 1.81 24.82
C GLY A 118 -15.83 0.40 24.32
N THR A 119 -16.00 0.13 23.02
CA THR A 119 -15.65 -1.16 22.44
C THR A 119 -14.15 -1.22 22.10
N GLN A 120 -13.48 -2.31 22.48
CA GLN A 120 -12.07 -2.52 22.14
C GLN A 120 -11.93 -2.93 20.68
N THR A 121 -11.85 -1.96 19.78
CA THR A 121 -11.67 -2.17 18.33
C THR A 121 -10.22 -2.16 17.88
N ILE A 122 -9.29 -1.70 18.72
CA ILE A 122 -7.86 -1.60 18.40
C ILE A 122 -7.12 -2.70 19.15
N ASN A 123 -6.53 -3.63 18.41
CA ASN A 123 -5.65 -4.64 18.98
C ASN A 123 -4.20 -4.11 19.08
N PHE A 124 -3.62 -4.16 20.27
CA PHE A 124 -2.24 -3.76 20.57
C PHE A 124 -1.24 -4.92 20.60
N ASP A 125 -1.67 -6.17 20.37
CA ASP A 125 -0.84 -7.37 20.41
C ASP A 125 0.31 -7.36 19.39
N SER A 126 0.14 -6.65 18.28
CA SER A 126 1.10 -6.62 17.19
C SER A 126 1.40 -5.20 16.73
N VAL A 127 2.41 -4.60 17.36
CA VAL A 127 2.89 -3.24 17.07
C VAL A 127 3.14 -3.01 15.58
N ARG A 128 3.69 -4.01 14.87
CA ARG A 128 3.92 -3.96 13.42
C ARG A 128 2.64 -3.64 12.65
N TYR A 129 1.55 -4.40 12.88
CA TYR A 129 0.29 -4.20 12.15
C TYR A 129 -0.38 -2.89 12.52
N LEU A 130 -0.24 -2.44 13.77
CA LEU A 130 -0.76 -1.16 14.23
C LEU A 130 -0.07 0.03 13.53
N ILE A 131 1.26 -0.02 13.39
CA ILE A 131 2.03 0.98 12.64
C ILE A 131 1.60 1.02 11.17
N VAL A 132 1.48 -0.14 10.52
CA VAL A 132 1.07 -0.23 9.12
C VAL A 132 -0.36 0.30 8.95
N ALA A 133 -1.28 -0.08 9.83
CA ALA A 133 -2.67 0.38 9.82
C ALA A 133 -2.76 1.90 9.97
N LEU A 134 -1.93 2.53 10.82
CA LEU A 134 -1.86 3.99 10.93
C LEU A 134 -1.27 4.67 9.69
N CYS A 135 -0.35 4.01 8.98
CA CYS A 135 0.26 4.56 7.77
C CYS A 135 -0.70 4.57 6.56
N GLN A 136 -1.64 3.63 6.47
CA GLN A 136 -2.61 3.53 5.37
C GLN A 136 -3.46 4.80 5.15
N PRO A 137 -4.16 5.35 6.16
CA PRO A 137 -4.95 6.57 5.98
C PRO A 137 -4.05 7.78 5.68
N LEU A 138 -2.84 7.83 6.23
CA LEU A 138 -1.86 8.87 5.94
C LEU A 138 -1.45 8.86 4.46
N ILE A 139 -1.25 7.68 3.86
CA ILE A 139 -0.96 7.55 2.42
C ILE A 139 -2.14 8.07 1.59
N ALA A 140 -3.38 7.73 1.95
CA ALA A 140 -4.56 8.21 1.22
C ALA A 140 -4.61 9.76 1.21
N ILE A 141 -4.46 10.37 2.39
CA ILE A 141 -4.45 11.83 2.56
C ILE A 141 -3.29 12.47 1.79
N LEU A 142 -2.08 11.90 1.89
CA LEU A 142 -0.92 12.39 1.16
C LEU A 142 -1.12 12.31 -0.36
N CYS A 143 -1.70 11.21 -0.86
CA CYS A 143 -1.97 11.02 -2.28
C CYS A 143 -2.94 12.09 -2.79
N LEU A 144 -4.08 12.28 -2.11
CA LEU A 144 -5.07 13.31 -2.46
C LEU A 144 -4.47 14.72 -2.41
N TRP A 145 -3.74 15.03 -1.34
CA TRP A 145 -3.16 16.37 -1.18
C TRP A 145 -2.10 16.67 -2.24
N ARG A 146 -1.27 15.69 -2.62
CA ARG A 146 -0.26 15.87 -3.67
C ARG A 146 -0.85 15.91 -5.07
N LEU A 147 -1.90 15.15 -5.33
CA LEU A 147 -2.68 15.27 -6.57
C LEU A 147 -3.29 16.68 -6.70
N PHE A 148 -3.88 17.20 -5.62
CA PHE A 148 -4.42 18.56 -5.60
C PHE A 148 -3.33 19.62 -5.81
N GLY A 149 -2.17 19.46 -5.15
CA GLY A 149 -1.02 20.36 -5.34
C GLY A 149 -0.48 20.35 -6.76
N TRP A 150 -0.43 19.18 -7.40
CA TRP A 150 -0.06 19.05 -8.82
C TRP A 150 -1.08 19.71 -9.75
N TYR A 151 -2.37 19.51 -9.52
CA TYR A 151 -3.44 20.16 -10.29
C TYR A 151 -3.34 21.69 -10.22
N ARG A 152 -3.06 22.24 -9.03
CA ARG A 152 -2.84 23.68 -8.85
C ARG A 152 -1.59 24.19 -9.58
N LEU A 153 -0.51 23.41 -9.61
CA LEU A 153 0.69 23.77 -10.38
C LEU A 153 0.41 23.78 -11.88
N GLY A 154 -0.32 22.80 -12.40
CA GLY A 154 -0.70 22.75 -13.82
C GLY A 154 -1.57 23.93 -14.27
N THR A 155 -2.57 24.30 -13.46
CA THR A 155 -3.44 25.46 -13.73
C THR A 155 -2.68 26.78 -13.71
N THR A 156 -1.73 26.95 -12.78
CA THR A 156 -0.88 28.17 -12.70
C THR A 156 0.04 28.30 -13.92
N ILE A 157 0.60 27.19 -14.41
CA ILE A 157 1.48 27.20 -15.61
C ILE A 157 0.66 27.52 -16.87
N ASN A 158 -0.54 26.95 -17.00
CA ASN A 158 -1.42 27.24 -18.15
C ASN A 158 -1.98 28.67 -18.14
N SER A 159 -2.03 29.36 -17.00
CA SER A 159 -2.45 30.77 -16.95
C SER A 159 -1.37 31.79 -17.31
N LEU A 160 -0.11 31.36 -17.44
CA LEU A 160 1.03 32.20 -17.81
C LEU A 160 1.38 32.13 -19.31
N HIS A 161 0.61 31.35 -20.08
CA HIS A 161 0.84 31.06 -21.49
C HIS A 161 -0.38 31.42 -22.33
#